data_AF-A0A453IX08-F1
#
_entry.id   AF-A0A453IX08-F1
#
_cell.length_a   1.000
_cell.length_b   1.000
_cell.length_c   1.000
_cell.angle_alpha   90.00
_cell.angle_beta   90.00
_cell.angle_gamma   90.00
#
_symmetry.space_group_name_H-M   'P 1'
#
loop_
_entity.id
_entity.type
_entity.pdbx_description
1 polymer ?
#
loop_
_entity_poly.entity_id
_entity_poly.type
_entity_poly.pdbx_seq_one_letter_code
_entity_poly.pdbx_strand_id
1 'polypeptide(L)'
;ALRLIAEAPAVAIPDLRYSLLAGLGDGESRLAAVRGLVRSPPGGTFLIPPGSREHCVVTRHTQTCLFGEWRGIFGWTFDLHALFFKSLKEQIITSSRWVSFGLVDPASEKSGEMVHVKFDGAVHQSLPLTTVYHKLIPVEQNSYTLFQTIVGNGYPIALLDEEKILPIGKEITAIGLCRLKNRSVEISSCPELPYFL
;
A
#
# COMPACT_ATOMS: atom_id res chain seq x y z
N ALA A 1 -13.28 16.98 -5.15
CA ALA A 1 -13.15 15.58 -4.69
C ALA A 1 -14.50 14.85 -4.64
N LEU A 2 -15.35 15.00 -3.61
CA LEU A 2 -16.58 14.18 -3.47
C LEU A 2 -17.57 14.27 -4.65
N ARG A 3 -17.78 15.45 -5.23
CA ARG A 3 -18.61 15.61 -6.45
C ARG A 3 -18.03 14.88 -7.66
N LEU A 4 -16.72 14.92 -7.84
CA LEU A 4 -16.03 14.23 -8.94
C LEU A 4 -16.11 12.70 -8.78
N ILE A 5 -16.11 12.19 -7.54
CA ILE A 5 -16.35 10.76 -7.27
C ILE A 5 -17.80 10.39 -7.57
N ALA A 6 -18.76 11.25 -7.21
CA ALA A 6 -20.18 11.03 -7.49
C ALA A 6 -20.51 11.09 -8.99
N GLU A 7 -19.77 11.90 -9.75
CA GLU A 7 -19.88 12.01 -11.21
C GLU A 7 -19.07 10.94 -11.95
N ALA A 8 -18.11 10.28 -11.29
CA ALA A 8 -17.33 9.21 -11.90
C ALA A 8 -18.21 7.97 -12.11
N PRO A 9 -18.41 7.51 -13.36
CA PRO A 9 -19.21 6.34 -13.61
C PRO A 9 -18.49 5.09 -13.07
N ALA A 10 -19.20 4.32 -12.26
CA ALA A 10 -18.79 2.97 -11.88
C ALA A 10 -19.18 2.02 -13.02
N VAL A 11 -18.20 1.60 -13.80
CA VAL A 11 -18.42 0.80 -15.02
C VAL A 11 -17.75 -0.56 -14.86
N ALA A 12 -18.46 -1.62 -15.26
CA ALA A 12 -17.88 -2.96 -15.31
C ALA A 12 -16.73 -3.00 -16.32
N ILE A 13 -15.69 -3.78 -16.03
CA ILE A 13 -14.51 -3.92 -16.88
C ILE A 13 -14.85 -4.21 -18.36
N PRO A 14 -15.75 -5.15 -18.71
CA PRO A 14 -16.12 -5.38 -20.11
C PRO A 14 -16.75 -4.14 -20.77
N ASP A 15 -17.53 -3.37 -20.02
CA ASP A 15 -18.23 -2.20 -20.55
C ASP A 15 -17.31 -0.97 -20.70
N LEU A 16 -16.13 -0.94 -20.07
CA LEU A 16 -15.19 0.18 -20.19
C LEU A 16 -14.78 0.45 -21.64
N ARG A 17 -14.51 -0.62 -22.40
CA ARG A 17 -14.08 -0.51 -23.81
C ARG A 17 -15.22 -0.06 -24.72
N TYR A 18 -16.41 -0.61 -24.51
CA TYR A 18 -17.55 -0.45 -25.41
C TYR A 18 -18.46 0.74 -25.08
N SER A 19 -18.43 1.26 -23.85
CA SER A 19 -19.27 2.39 -23.43
C SER A 19 -18.43 3.62 -23.04
N LEU A 20 -17.48 3.46 -22.11
CA LEU A 20 -16.74 4.59 -21.57
C LEU A 20 -15.70 5.13 -22.54
N LEU A 21 -14.99 4.24 -23.23
CA LEU A 21 -13.93 4.59 -24.18
C LEU A 21 -14.41 4.56 -25.64
N ALA A 22 -15.70 4.31 -25.88
CA ALA A 22 -16.27 4.35 -27.22
C ALA A 22 -16.19 5.76 -27.80
N GLY A 23 -15.52 5.88 -28.94
CA GLY A 23 -15.32 7.15 -29.64
C GLY A 23 -14.16 8.01 -29.12
N LEU A 24 -13.39 7.54 -28.13
CA LEU A 24 -12.16 8.23 -27.70
C LEU A 24 -11.01 7.98 -28.68
N GLY A 25 -10.28 9.03 -29.02
CA GLY A 25 -9.03 8.91 -29.77
C GLY A 25 -7.91 8.26 -28.94
N ASP A 26 -6.95 7.61 -29.59
CA ASP A 26 -5.74 7.12 -28.91
C ASP A 26 -4.96 8.31 -28.33
N GLY A 27 -5.04 8.52 -27.01
CA GLY A 27 -4.63 9.79 -26.42
C GLY A 27 -5.47 10.22 -25.26
N GLU A 28 -6.78 10.10 -25.43
CA GLU A 28 -7.76 10.69 -24.55
C GLU A 28 -7.98 9.81 -23.33
N SER A 29 -8.25 10.46 -22.20
CA SER A 29 -8.47 9.79 -20.92
C SER A 29 -9.79 10.23 -20.31
N ARG A 30 -10.56 9.27 -19.78
CA ARG A 30 -11.78 9.54 -19.02
C ARG A 30 -11.65 9.06 -17.60
N LEU A 31 -12.23 9.81 -16.67
CA LEU A 31 -12.28 9.41 -15.27
C LEU A 31 -13.27 8.25 -15.12
N ALA A 32 -12.86 7.18 -14.45
CA ALA A 32 -13.73 6.06 -14.11
C ALA A 32 -13.28 5.38 -12.82
N ALA A 33 -14.24 4.72 -12.17
CA ALA A 33 -14.00 3.80 -11.06
C ALA A 33 -14.09 2.36 -11.58
N VAL A 34 -13.01 1.61 -11.46
CA VAL A 34 -12.88 0.23 -11.92
C VAL A 34 -12.71 -0.69 -10.72
N ARG A 35 -13.69 -1.57 -10.53
CA ARG A 35 -13.64 -2.61 -9.51
C ARG A 35 -13.26 -3.94 -10.17
N GLY A 36 -12.34 -4.67 -9.56
CA GLY A 36 -11.93 -5.97 -10.09
C GLY A 36 -10.98 -6.73 -9.17
N LEU A 37 -10.72 -7.98 -9.54
CA LEU A 37 -9.77 -8.86 -8.90
C LEU A 37 -8.35 -8.57 -9.40
N VAL A 38 -7.41 -8.48 -8.47
CA VAL A 38 -6.00 -8.29 -8.78
C VAL A 38 -5.43 -9.54 -9.44
N ARG A 39 -4.82 -9.38 -10.62
CA ARG A 39 -4.17 -10.46 -11.35
C ARG A 39 -2.83 -10.02 -11.94
N SER A 40 -1.92 -10.97 -12.09
CA SER A 40 -0.71 -10.75 -12.88
C SER A 40 -1.06 -10.78 -14.38
N PRO A 41 -0.37 -9.98 -15.21
CA PRO A 41 -0.47 -10.05 -16.65
C PRO A 41 -0.05 -11.44 -17.16
N PRO A 42 -0.53 -11.88 -18.34
CA PRO A 42 -0.07 -13.13 -18.95
C PRO A 42 1.43 -13.07 -19.20
N GLY A 43 2.19 -14.01 -18.61
CA GLY A 43 3.66 -14.02 -18.64
C GLY A 43 4.34 -13.04 -17.65
N GLY A 44 3.56 -12.40 -16.78
CA GLY A 44 4.05 -11.48 -15.75
C GLY A 44 4.72 -12.19 -14.58
N THR A 45 5.55 -11.44 -13.84
CA THR A 45 6.20 -11.90 -12.61
C THR A 45 5.29 -11.71 -11.40
N PHE A 46 5.53 -12.48 -10.35
CA PHE A 46 4.92 -12.33 -9.03
C PHE A 46 6.02 -12.15 -7.99
N LEU A 47 5.68 -11.48 -6.89
CA LEU A 47 6.53 -11.34 -5.72
C LEU A 47 6.17 -12.42 -4.70
N ILE A 48 7.18 -12.90 -3.99
CA ILE A 48 7.01 -13.83 -2.88
C ILE A 48 7.67 -13.19 -1.65
N PRO A 49 6.88 -12.74 -0.66
CA PRO A 49 7.36 -12.21 0.59
C PRO A 49 8.05 -13.31 1.41
N PRO A 50 9.18 -13.05 2.10
CA PRO A 50 9.86 -14.07 2.90
C PRO A 50 9.02 -14.58 4.07
N GLY A 51 8.15 -13.75 4.66
CA GLY A 51 7.33 -14.11 5.82
C GLY A 51 6.18 -15.05 5.46
N SER A 52 5.27 -14.59 4.60
CA SER A 52 4.03 -15.32 4.25
C SER A 52 4.21 -16.34 3.12
N ARG A 53 5.20 -16.16 2.24
CA ARG A 53 5.41 -16.98 1.03
C ARG A 53 4.22 -17.01 0.04
N GLU A 54 3.25 -16.13 0.19
CA GLU A 54 2.11 -16.02 -0.72
C GLU A 54 2.44 -15.22 -1.98
N HIS A 55 1.81 -15.57 -3.10
CA HIS A 55 1.98 -14.82 -4.35
C HIS A 55 1.29 -13.45 -4.28
N CYS A 56 2.07 -12.40 -4.49
CA CYS A 56 1.57 -11.03 -4.44
C CYS A 56 2.12 -10.16 -5.58
N VAL A 57 1.46 -9.03 -5.83
CA VAL A 57 1.89 -8.06 -6.85
C VAL A 57 2.55 -6.82 -6.24
N VAL A 58 2.25 -6.53 -4.98
CA VAL A 58 2.86 -5.45 -4.21
C VAL A 58 3.20 -5.99 -2.83
N THR A 59 4.40 -5.70 -2.36
CA THR A 59 4.81 -5.93 -0.96
C THR A 59 5.34 -4.65 -0.35
N ARG A 60 4.98 -4.42 0.90
CA ARG A 60 5.50 -3.39 1.77
C ARG A 60 6.00 -4.04 3.03
N HIS A 61 7.28 -3.84 3.28
CA HIS A 61 7.94 -4.29 4.49
C HIS A 61 8.27 -3.06 5.34
N THR A 62 7.82 -3.07 6.59
CA THR A 62 7.96 -1.95 7.51
C THR A 62 8.56 -2.44 8.80
N GLN A 63 9.73 -1.90 9.15
CA GLN A 63 10.41 -2.16 10.42
C GLN A 63 10.33 -0.93 11.29
N THR A 64 9.69 -1.08 12.45
CA THR A 64 9.50 0.00 13.43
C THR A 64 10.26 -0.33 14.70
N CYS A 65 11.20 0.53 15.08
CA CYS A 65 11.90 0.39 16.34
C CYS A 65 11.05 0.98 17.48
N LEU A 66 10.76 0.16 18.49
CA LEU A 66 10.01 0.56 19.68
C LEU A 66 11.00 0.86 20.80
N PHE A 67 10.93 2.09 21.32
CA PHE A 67 11.78 2.55 22.41
C PHE A 67 11.04 2.54 23.74
N GLY A 68 11.77 2.23 24.81
CA GLY A 68 11.25 2.20 26.16
C GLY A 68 11.22 3.55 26.84
N GLU A 69 10.06 3.97 27.33
CA GLU A 69 9.94 5.09 28.27
C GLU A 69 10.06 4.59 29.72
N TRP A 70 10.81 5.31 30.55
CA TRP A 70 10.79 5.10 32.01
C TRP A 70 9.56 5.77 32.62
N ARG A 71 8.46 5.02 32.78
CA ARG A 71 7.40 5.41 33.71
C ARG A 71 7.84 5.09 35.15
N GLY A 72 8.32 6.10 35.88
CA GLY A 72 8.05 6.20 37.32
C GLY A 72 9.06 5.68 38.35
N ILE A 73 10.38 5.87 38.19
CA ILE A 73 11.35 5.44 39.23
C ILE A 73 11.97 6.59 40.07
N PHE A 74 11.68 7.86 39.78
CA PHE A 74 12.18 8.97 40.62
C PHE A 74 11.18 10.09 40.96
N GLY A 75 9.88 9.94 40.69
CA GLY A 75 8.88 10.96 41.08
C GLY A 75 8.99 12.32 40.38
N TRP A 76 9.76 12.44 39.30
CA TRP A 76 9.87 13.67 38.52
C TRP A 76 8.64 13.84 37.63
N THR A 77 7.87 14.92 37.84
CA THR A 77 6.77 15.35 36.97
C THR A 77 7.25 16.31 35.88
N PHE A 78 8.51 16.18 35.43
CA PHE A 78 8.99 16.98 34.32
C PHE A 78 8.47 16.37 33.04
N ASP A 79 7.66 17.16 32.34
CA ASP A 79 7.10 16.84 31.04
C ASP A 79 8.20 16.86 29.96
N LEU A 80 9.08 15.87 30.03
CA LEU A 80 10.09 15.53 29.02
C LEU A 80 9.42 15.20 27.68
N HIS A 81 8.08 15.07 27.63
CA HIS A 81 7.35 14.95 26.38
C HIS A 81 7.64 16.13 25.44
N ALA A 82 7.72 17.36 25.94
CA ALA A 82 7.86 18.54 25.09
C ALA A 82 9.22 18.68 24.38
N LEU A 83 10.29 18.12 24.96
CA LEU A 83 11.65 18.26 24.43
C LEU A 83 12.08 17.08 23.53
N PHE A 84 11.46 15.90 23.67
CA PHE A 84 11.88 14.68 22.96
C PHE A 84 10.85 14.09 21.97
N PHE A 85 9.58 14.53 21.98
CA PHE A 85 8.51 13.86 21.21
C PHE A 85 8.49 14.07 19.70
N LYS A 86 9.35 14.91 19.13
CA LYS A 86 9.38 15.10 17.67
C LYS A 86 10.34 14.18 16.92
N SER A 87 11.15 13.34 17.59
CA SER A 87 12.19 12.57 16.87
C SER A 87 12.30 11.08 17.20
N LEU A 88 11.79 10.60 18.33
CA LEU A 88 12.09 9.24 18.82
C LEU A 88 11.06 8.15 18.44
N LYS A 89 9.99 8.52 17.72
CA LYS A 89 8.91 7.61 17.33
C LYS A 89 9.10 6.95 15.95
N GLU A 90 10.12 7.31 15.17
CA GLU A 90 10.02 7.22 13.71
C GLU A 90 11.25 6.68 12.96
N GLN A 91 12.09 5.82 13.56
CA GLN A 91 12.98 5.02 12.70
C GLN A 91 12.18 3.88 12.06
N ILE A 92 11.38 4.26 11.06
CA ILE A 92 10.56 3.38 10.25
C ILE A 92 11.34 3.12 8.96
N ILE A 93 11.98 1.96 8.87
CA ILE A 93 12.54 1.52 7.59
C ILE A 93 11.39 0.92 6.81
N THR A 94 11.00 1.57 5.72
CA THR A 94 9.98 1.06 4.80
C THR A 94 10.65 0.66 3.49
N SER A 95 10.52 -0.61 3.12
CA SER A 95 10.88 -1.11 1.80
C SER A 95 9.60 -1.47 1.05
N SER A 96 9.42 -0.93 -0.15
CA SER A 96 8.32 -1.27 -1.05
C SER A 96 8.87 -1.91 -2.32
N ARG A 97 8.21 -2.98 -2.77
CA ARG A 97 8.46 -3.61 -4.07
C ARG A 97 7.13 -3.87 -4.76
N TRP A 98 7.09 -3.66 -6.06
CA TRP A 98 5.89 -3.89 -6.86
C TRP A 98 6.27 -4.45 -8.23
N VAL A 99 5.31 -5.16 -8.83
CA VAL A 99 5.36 -5.63 -10.22
C VAL A 99 4.11 -5.17 -10.94
N SER A 100 4.13 -5.18 -12.28
CA SER A 100 2.97 -4.82 -13.08
C SER A 100 1.80 -5.77 -12.79
N PHE A 101 0.62 -5.21 -12.56
CA PHE A 101 -0.60 -5.97 -12.34
C PHE A 101 -1.80 -5.32 -13.04
N GLY A 102 -2.87 -6.08 -13.15
CA GLY A 102 -4.13 -5.60 -13.71
C GLY A 102 -5.33 -6.05 -12.90
N LEU A 103 -6.47 -5.46 -13.23
CA LEU A 103 -7.77 -5.81 -12.70
C LEU A 103 -8.55 -6.63 -13.73
N VAL A 104 -9.15 -7.71 -13.27
CA VAL A 104 -10.03 -8.57 -14.05
C VAL A 104 -11.41 -8.57 -13.40
N ASP A 105 -12.45 -8.66 -14.22
CA ASP A 105 -13.82 -8.75 -13.72
C ASP A 105 -14.03 -10.09 -12.98
N PRO A 106 -14.52 -10.09 -11.73
CA PRO A 106 -14.88 -11.33 -11.04
C PRO A 106 -15.89 -12.20 -11.81
N ALA A 107 -16.82 -11.60 -12.56
CA ALA A 107 -17.81 -12.34 -13.35
C ALA A 107 -17.24 -12.89 -14.66
N SER A 108 -16.17 -12.27 -15.16
CA SER A 108 -15.59 -12.55 -16.47
C SER A 108 -14.16 -13.08 -16.38
N GLU A 109 -13.86 -13.89 -15.35
CA GLU A 109 -12.52 -14.46 -15.15
C GLU A 109 -12.02 -15.26 -16.38
N LYS A 110 -12.96 -15.77 -17.20
CA LYS A 110 -12.67 -16.53 -18.43
C LYS A 110 -12.45 -15.68 -19.68
N SER A 111 -12.84 -14.40 -19.70
CA SER A 111 -12.74 -13.56 -20.91
C SER A 111 -11.32 -13.05 -21.16
N GLY A 112 -10.46 -13.07 -20.13
CA GLY A 112 -9.09 -12.56 -20.23
C GLY A 112 -9.02 -11.04 -20.44
N GLU A 113 -10.14 -10.31 -20.36
CA GLU A 113 -10.13 -8.86 -20.42
C GLU A 113 -9.58 -8.29 -19.10
N MET A 114 -8.46 -7.58 -19.23
CA MET A 114 -7.72 -7.04 -18.10
C MET A 114 -7.49 -5.55 -18.29
N VAL A 115 -7.73 -4.79 -17.23
CA VAL A 115 -7.36 -3.38 -17.14
C VAL A 115 -5.99 -3.30 -16.46
N HIS A 116 -5.00 -2.81 -17.18
CA HIS A 116 -3.66 -2.64 -16.63
C HIS A 116 -3.65 -1.44 -15.68
N VAL A 117 -3.14 -1.65 -14.47
CA VAL A 117 -3.02 -0.58 -13.47
C VAL A 117 -1.64 0.03 -13.62
N LYS A 118 -1.58 1.28 -14.09
CA LYS A 118 -0.34 2.04 -14.10
C LYS A 118 -0.07 2.51 -12.68
N PHE A 119 0.79 1.77 -11.99
CA PHE A 119 1.20 2.08 -10.63
C PHE A 119 2.52 2.84 -10.67
N ASP A 120 2.49 4.10 -10.24
CA ASP A 120 3.69 4.90 -10.02
C ASP A 120 4.01 4.91 -8.52
N GLY A 121 5.29 4.77 -8.16
CA GLY A 121 5.75 4.58 -6.78
C GLY A 121 5.33 5.70 -5.82
N ALA A 122 4.85 6.84 -6.32
CA ALA A 122 4.30 7.92 -5.50
C ALA A 122 2.95 7.57 -4.83
N VAL A 123 2.21 6.56 -5.32
CA VAL A 123 0.83 6.25 -4.85
C VAL A 123 0.79 5.25 -3.69
N HIS A 124 1.85 5.23 -2.88
CA HIS A 124 2.03 4.27 -1.80
C HIS A 124 0.97 4.37 -0.69
N GLN A 125 0.37 5.54 -0.46
CA GLN A 125 -0.44 5.76 0.74
C GLN A 125 -1.88 5.22 0.67
N SER A 126 -2.45 4.94 -0.51
CA SER A 126 -3.86 4.54 -0.63
C SER A 126 -4.09 3.07 -0.99
N LEU A 127 -3.05 2.26 -1.18
CA LEU A 127 -3.24 0.87 -1.63
C LEU A 127 -3.81 -0.01 -0.50
N PRO A 128 -4.90 -0.77 -0.73
CA PRO A 128 -5.49 -1.64 0.28
C PRO A 128 -4.63 -2.90 0.49
N LEU A 129 -3.52 -2.75 1.20
CA LEU A 129 -2.61 -3.84 1.55
C LEU A 129 -3.18 -4.66 2.71
N THR A 130 -3.00 -5.97 2.65
CA THR A 130 -3.32 -6.90 3.75
C THR A 130 -2.06 -7.17 4.56
N THR A 131 -2.12 -7.02 5.89
CA THR A 131 -1.03 -7.46 6.77
C THR A 131 -0.99 -8.99 6.79
N VAL A 132 0.14 -9.57 6.38
CA VAL A 132 0.34 -11.02 6.32
C VAL A 132 1.41 -11.52 7.27
N TYR A 133 2.27 -10.62 7.74
CA TYR A 133 3.24 -10.94 8.77
C TYR A 133 3.35 -9.76 9.73
N HIS A 134 3.36 -10.08 11.03
CA HIS A 134 3.43 -9.10 12.10
C HIS A 134 4.11 -9.76 13.29
N LYS A 135 5.38 -9.43 13.50
CA LYS A 135 6.19 -10.01 14.58
C LYS A 135 6.87 -8.93 15.39
N LEU A 136 6.73 -9.03 16.71
CA LEU A 136 7.52 -8.28 17.67
C LEU A 136 8.76 -9.10 18.03
N ILE A 137 9.93 -8.57 17.73
CA ILE A 137 11.22 -9.15 18.05
C ILE A 137 11.80 -8.36 19.23
N PRO A 138 11.85 -8.94 20.44
CA PRO A 138 12.45 -8.27 21.58
C PRO A 138 13.96 -8.10 21.33
N VAL A 139 14.51 -6.96 21.74
CA VAL A 139 15.96 -6.75 21.75
C VAL A 139 16.50 -7.26 23.08
N GLU A 140 17.55 -8.09 23.05
CA GLU A 140 18.15 -8.63 24.27
C GLU A 140 18.66 -7.49 25.16
N GLN A 141 18.13 -7.43 26.37
CA GLN A 141 18.49 -6.43 27.37
C GLN A 141 19.65 -6.97 28.20
N ASN A 142 20.82 -6.33 28.10
CA ASN A 142 21.93 -6.59 29.01
C ASN A 142 21.96 -5.52 30.12
N SER A 143 22.65 -5.79 31.22
CA SER A 143 22.72 -4.85 32.36
C SER A 143 23.25 -3.46 31.98
N TYR A 144 24.05 -3.35 30.91
CA TYR A 144 24.56 -2.10 30.38
C TYR A 144 23.48 -1.26 29.68
N THR A 145 22.46 -1.89 29.08
CA THR A 145 21.33 -1.20 28.44
C THR A 145 20.45 -0.47 29.45
N LEU A 146 20.27 -1.05 30.65
CA LEU A 146 19.55 -0.42 31.76
C LEU A 146 20.20 0.91 32.16
N PHE A 147 21.54 0.96 32.25
CA PHE A 147 22.26 2.20 32.60
C PHE A 147 22.28 3.23 31.48
N GLN A 148 22.34 2.83 30.19
CA GLN A 148 22.22 3.78 29.08
C GLN A 148 20.85 4.47 29.05
N THR A 149 19.82 3.74 29.49
CA THR A 149 18.46 4.30 29.60
C THR A 149 18.35 5.31 30.76
N ILE A 150 19.17 5.19 31.81
CA ILE A 150 19.26 6.15 32.94
C ILE A 150 19.93 7.47 32.51
N VAL A 151 20.79 7.44 31.48
CA VAL A 151 21.49 8.63 30.95
C VAL A 151 20.61 9.46 30.00
N GLY A 152 19.34 9.06 29.76
CA GLY A 152 18.38 9.80 28.94
C GLY A 152 18.40 9.46 27.45
N ASN A 153 19.21 8.47 27.04
CA ASN A 153 19.13 7.91 25.69
C ASN A 153 18.07 6.81 25.69
N GLY A 154 16.93 7.04 25.01
CA GLY A 154 15.90 6.01 24.84
C GLY A 154 16.51 4.74 24.24
N TYR A 155 16.29 3.60 24.88
CA TYR A 155 16.82 2.31 24.43
C TYR A 155 15.76 1.52 23.64
N PRO A 156 16.12 0.90 22.50
CA PRO A 156 15.18 0.08 21.75
C PRO A 156 14.79 -1.17 22.56
N ILE A 157 13.51 -1.30 22.90
CA ILE A 157 12.98 -2.47 23.62
C ILE A 157 12.63 -3.59 22.64
N ALA A 158 12.10 -3.24 21.49
CA ALA A 158 11.63 -4.21 20.52
C ALA A 158 11.69 -3.66 19.10
N LEU A 159 11.84 -4.56 18.13
CA LEU A 159 11.66 -4.29 16.72
C LEU A 159 10.33 -4.89 16.30
N LEU A 160 9.44 -4.04 15.78
CA LEU A 160 8.21 -4.47 15.15
C LEU A 160 8.45 -4.65 13.66
N ASP A 161 8.36 -5.90 13.22
CA ASP A 161 8.53 -6.31 11.83
C ASP A 161 7.15 -6.58 11.22
N GLU A 162 6.72 -5.74 10.29
CA GLU A 162 5.41 -5.82 9.63
C GLU A 162 5.59 -6.02 8.12
N GLU A 163 4.87 -6.98 7.56
CA GLU A 163 4.78 -7.20 6.12
C GLU A 163 3.33 -7.11 5.67
N LYS A 164 3.11 -6.23 4.69
CA LYS A 164 1.81 -6.02 4.06
C LYS A 164 1.90 -6.30 2.57
N ILE A 165 0.96 -7.05 2.03
CA ILE A 165 0.94 -7.42 0.61
C ILE A 165 -0.38 -7.08 -0.05
N LEU A 166 -0.35 -6.90 -1.38
CA LEU A 166 -1.52 -6.98 -2.23
C LEU A 166 -1.56 -8.38 -2.86
N PRO A 167 -2.35 -9.32 -2.31
CA PRO A 167 -2.38 -10.69 -2.80
C PRO A 167 -3.12 -10.77 -4.14
N ILE A 168 -2.75 -11.77 -4.94
CA ILE A 168 -3.47 -12.10 -6.17
C ILE A 168 -4.88 -12.59 -5.80
N GLY A 169 -5.89 -12.19 -6.57
CA GLY A 169 -7.29 -12.52 -6.33
C GLY A 169 -7.98 -11.63 -5.30
N LYS A 170 -7.30 -10.64 -4.71
CA LYS A 170 -7.97 -9.64 -3.88
C LYS A 170 -8.81 -8.71 -4.75
N GLU A 171 -10.04 -8.46 -4.33
CA GLU A 171 -10.88 -7.45 -4.97
C GLU A 171 -10.47 -6.05 -4.51
N ILE A 172 -10.24 -5.15 -5.47
CA ILE A 172 -9.93 -3.75 -5.20
C ILE A 172 -10.71 -2.83 -6.15
N THR A 173 -10.88 -1.57 -5.74
CA THR A 173 -11.44 -0.52 -6.59
C THR A 173 -10.38 0.52 -6.89
N ALA A 174 -10.07 0.72 -8.17
CA ALA A 174 -9.15 1.76 -8.65
C ALA A 174 -9.95 2.92 -9.28
N ILE A 175 -9.65 4.15 -8.91
CA ILE A 175 -10.29 5.36 -9.43
C ILE A 175 -9.26 6.22 -10.13
N GLY A 176 -9.47 6.49 -11.40
CA GLY A 176 -8.47 7.24 -12.15
C GLY A 176 -8.82 7.46 -13.60
N LEU A 177 -7.82 7.94 -14.32
CA LEU A 177 -7.91 8.23 -15.74
C LEU A 177 -7.70 6.93 -16.52
N CYS A 178 -8.78 6.41 -17.11
CA CYS A 178 -8.77 5.30 -18.03
C CYS A 178 -8.43 5.79 -19.44
N ARG A 179 -7.47 5.12 -20.08
CA ARG A 179 -7.06 5.38 -21.45
C ARG A 179 -6.94 4.08 -22.22
N LEU A 180 -7.32 4.11 -23.50
CA LEU A 180 -7.03 3.02 -24.43
C LEU A 180 -5.61 3.22 -24.99
N LYS A 181 -4.78 2.18 -24.92
CA LYS A 181 -3.42 2.20 -25.47
C LYS A 181 -3.12 0.82 -26.06
N ASN A 182 -2.75 0.76 -27.33
CA ASN A 182 -2.40 -0.51 -28.00
C ASN A 182 -3.45 -1.63 -27.81
N ARG A 183 -4.75 -1.28 -27.80
CA ARG A 183 -5.90 -2.18 -27.55
C ARG A 183 -6.03 -2.71 -26.12
N SER A 184 -5.15 -2.32 -25.19
CA SER A 184 -5.34 -2.56 -23.75
C SER A 184 -5.90 -1.31 -23.08
N VAL A 185 -6.64 -1.51 -21.98
CA VAL A 185 -7.13 -0.39 -21.17
C VAL A 185 -6.13 -0.22 -20.03
N GLU A 186 -5.57 0.98 -19.92
CA GLU A 186 -4.71 1.36 -18.81
C GLU A 186 -5.51 2.32 -17.91
N ILE A 187 -5.46 2.12 -16.60
CA ILE A 187 -5.92 3.11 -15.62
C ILE A 187 -4.70 3.73 -14.95
N SER A 188 -4.75 5.05 -14.75
CA SER A 188 -3.67 5.83 -14.13
C SER A 188 -4.23 6.75 -13.05
N SER A 189 -3.39 7.14 -12.08
CA SER A 189 -3.81 8.00 -10.98
C SER A 189 -4.23 9.39 -11.45
N CYS A 190 -5.25 9.95 -10.79
CA CYS A 190 -5.68 11.33 -10.96
C CYS A 190 -5.22 12.13 -9.73
N PRO A 191 -4.59 13.31 -9.87
CA PRO A 191 -4.08 14.07 -8.73
C PRO A 191 -5.18 14.59 -7.79
N GLU A 192 -6.42 14.69 -8.27
CA GLU A 192 -7.54 15.24 -7.49
C GLU A 192 -8.29 14.21 -6.65
N LEU A 193 -8.04 12.91 -6.88
CA LEU A 193 -8.80 11.80 -6.31
C LEU A 193 -7.89 10.70 -5.75
N PRO A 194 -8.32 9.97 -4.71
CA PRO A 194 -7.61 8.80 -4.24
C PRO A 194 -7.60 7.73 -5.34
N TYR A 195 -6.43 7.13 -5.59
CA TYR A 195 -6.30 6.14 -6.67
C TYR A 195 -6.96 4.81 -6.34
N PHE A 196 -7.07 4.46 -5.05
CA PHE A 196 -7.66 3.21 -4.60
C PHE A 196 -8.62 3.48 -3.45
N LEU A 197 -9.69 2.68 -3.39
CA LEU A 197 -10.65 2.60 -2.29
C LEU A 197 -10.68 1.19 -1.69
#